data_AF-A0A927LB44-F1
#
_entry.id   AF-A0A927LB44-F1
#
_cell.length_a   1.000
_cell.length_b   1.000
_cell.length_c   1.000
_cell.angle_alpha   90.00
_cell.angle_beta   90.00
_cell.angle_gamma   90.00
#
_symmetry.space_group_name_H-M   'P 1'
#
loop_
_entity.id
_entity.type
_entity.pdbx_description
1 polymer ?
#
loop_
_entity_poly.entity_id
_entity_poly.type
_entity_poly.pdbx_seq_one_letter_code
_entity_poly.pdbx_strand_id
1 'polypeptide(L)'
;MEFLVLLAVIAVVVTGIVVRQLRRYPVGEGERVYALHPKYSSMRRPLRDARTERDDVLRDCRQQIARAENAVAIVEQQGQQEIQALREKRQEQRREVAGDHLGTLGELVLHEHVLYIMHGARDGQEVPAEPRFALPLQGLHAERVESRDLDFIRVTWPQGQESCAYTRHGTQTVEDFTNQICTAVKQDGADRARRQERVAELEAGIRTCQAETARLKAEAERSRDKLVHSLLTVQRRAEDDWATALARWETDKATDHS
;
A
#
# COMPACT_ATOMS: atom_id res chain seq x y z
N MET A 1 -3.54 53.59 -35.04
CA MET A 1 -2.83 52.58 -34.24
C MET A 1 -3.48 51.20 -34.34
N GLU A 2 -4.80 51.10 -34.30
CA GLU A 2 -5.52 49.81 -34.39
C GLU A 2 -5.23 49.01 -35.67
N PHE A 3 -5.12 49.66 -36.84
CA PHE A 3 -4.74 49.01 -38.10
C PHE A 3 -3.34 48.37 -38.07
N LEU A 4 -2.37 48.97 -37.37
CA LEU A 4 -1.01 48.43 -37.25
C LEU A 4 -0.99 47.21 -36.33
N VAL A 5 -1.80 47.22 -35.26
CA VAL A 5 -1.96 46.07 -34.35
C VAL A 5 -2.63 44.91 -35.08
N LEU A 6 -3.69 45.18 -35.86
CA LEU A 6 -4.37 44.15 -36.66
C LEU A 6 -3.44 43.52 -37.70
N LEU A 7 -2.65 44.32 -38.41
CA LEU A 7 -1.64 43.84 -39.36
C LEU A 7 -0.56 42.98 -38.68
N ALA A 8 -0.09 43.39 -37.50
CA ALA A 8 0.88 42.61 -36.73
C ALA A 8 0.32 41.26 -36.27
N VAL A 9 -0.93 41.21 -35.80
CA VAL A 9 -1.61 39.96 -35.41
C VAL A 9 -1.78 39.04 -36.61
N ILE A 10 -2.23 39.57 -37.75
CA ILE A 10 -2.37 38.79 -39.00
C ILE A 10 -1.00 38.24 -39.43
N ALA A 11 0.05 39.07 -39.39
CA ALA A 11 1.41 38.63 -39.73
C ALA A 11 1.86 37.46 -38.83
N VAL A 12 1.67 37.54 -37.51
CA VAL A 12 2.02 36.46 -36.57
C VAL A 12 1.25 35.18 -36.87
N VAL A 13 -0.06 35.26 -37.14
CA VAL A 13 -0.89 34.09 -37.46
C VAL A 13 -0.45 33.46 -38.78
N VAL A 14 -0.22 34.25 -39.83
CA VAL A 14 0.24 33.76 -41.14
C VAL A 14 1.63 33.12 -41.02
N THR A 15 2.57 33.76 -40.33
CA THR A 15 3.91 33.18 -40.08
C THR A 15 3.80 31.87 -39.30
N GLY A 16 2.94 31.81 -38.28
CA GLY A 16 2.68 30.58 -37.53
C GLY A 16 2.14 29.44 -38.39
N ILE A 17 1.21 29.75 -39.30
CA ILE A 17 0.66 28.78 -40.28
C ILE A 17 1.76 28.31 -41.23
N VAL A 18 2.54 29.23 -41.82
CA VAL A 18 3.61 28.90 -42.77
C VAL A 18 4.69 28.03 -42.10
N VAL A 19 5.15 28.40 -40.91
CA VAL A 19 6.14 27.62 -40.14
C VAL A 19 5.59 26.23 -39.81
N ARG A 20 4.33 26.13 -39.38
CA ARG A 20 3.67 24.83 -39.14
C ARG A 20 3.60 23.97 -40.39
N GLN A 21 3.37 24.59 -41.55
CA GLN A 21 3.25 23.91 -42.84
C GLN A 21 4.62 23.42 -43.32
N LEU A 22 5.66 24.24 -43.22
CA LEU A 22 7.04 23.85 -43.54
C LEU A 22 7.58 22.76 -42.60
N ARG A 23 7.17 22.72 -41.33
CA ARG A 23 7.50 21.60 -40.43
C ARG A 23 6.72 20.31 -40.74
N ARG A 24 5.63 20.39 -41.49
CA ARG A 24 4.80 19.23 -41.88
C ARG A 24 5.30 18.57 -43.16
N TYR A 25 5.84 19.36 -44.08
CA TYR A 25 6.32 18.91 -45.38
C TYR A 25 7.82 19.21 -45.51
N PRO A 26 8.70 18.20 -45.48
CA PRO A 26 10.13 18.42 -45.63
C PRO A 26 10.42 18.90 -47.06
N VAL A 27 10.77 20.18 -47.19
CA VAL A 27 11.10 20.83 -48.46
C VAL A 27 12.33 21.71 -48.28
N GLY A 28 13.21 21.76 -49.29
CA GLY A 28 14.33 22.70 -49.33
C GLY A 28 13.87 24.16 -49.52
N GLU A 29 14.78 25.12 -49.34
CA GLU A 29 14.43 26.55 -49.47
C GLU A 29 13.90 26.95 -50.85
N GLY A 30 14.37 26.29 -51.92
CA GLY A 30 13.88 26.48 -53.30
C GLY A 30 12.57 25.77 -53.63
N GLU A 31 12.09 24.86 -52.77
CA GLU A 31 10.94 23.98 -53.04
C GLU A 31 9.69 24.33 -52.23
N ARG A 32 9.70 25.49 -51.56
CA ARG A 32 8.60 25.93 -50.66
C ARG A 32 7.24 26.00 -51.35
N VAL A 33 7.22 26.13 -52.69
CA VAL A 33 5.98 26.13 -53.50
C VAL A 33 5.22 24.80 -53.36
N TYR A 34 5.92 23.66 -53.28
CA TYR A 34 5.29 22.34 -53.08
C TYR A 34 4.60 22.23 -51.72
N ALA A 35 5.18 22.83 -50.68
CA ALA A 35 4.53 22.91 -49.38
C ALA A 35 3.33 23.87 -49.42
N LEU A 36 3.49 25.11 -49.90
CA LEU A 36 2.52 26.18 -49.63
C LEU A 36 1.45 26.37 -50.72
N HIS A 37 1.75 26.05 -51.99
CA HIS A 37 0.89 26.47 -53.11
C HIS A 37 -0.33 25.55 -53.32
N PRO A 38 -1.54 26.07 -53.61
CA PRO A 38 -2.74 25.26 -53.82
C PRO A 38 -2.63 24.20 -54.92
N LYS A 39 -1.91 24.49 -56.02
CA LYS A 39 -1.67 23.55 -57.15
C LYS A 39 -1.19 22.16 -56.69
N TYR A 40 -0.37 22.10 -55.65
CA TYR A 40 0.23 20.87 -55.14
C TYR A 40 -0.56 20.24 -53.97
N SER A 41 -1.80 20.68 -53.72
CA SER A 41 -2.62 20.15 -52.62
C SER A 41 -2.95 18.66 -52.76
N SER A 42 -3.11 18.18 -53.99
CA SER A 42 -3.33 16.77 -54.29
C SER A 42 -2.13 15.92 -53.91
N MET A 43 -0.91 16.38 -54.20
CA MET A 43 0.35 15.71 -53.82
C MET A 43 0.56 15.72 -52.29
N ARG A 44 0.17 16.80 -51.60
CA ARG A 44 0.33 16.91 -50.14
C ARG A 44 -0.62 16.04 -49.33
N ARG A 45 -1.77 15.69 -49.90
CA ARG A 45 -2.86 15.00 -49.20
C ARG A 45 -2.46 13.58 -48.77
N PRO A 46 -1.92 12.71 -49.64
CA PRO A 46 -1.43 11.38 -49.26
C PRO A 46 -0.42 11.41 -48.11
N LEU A 47 0.57 12.32 -48.17
CA LEU A 47 1.59 12.44 -47.11
C LEU A 47 0.99 12.91 -45.77
N ARG A 48 0.04 13.84 -45.81
CA ARG A 48 -0.66 14.30 -44.60
C ARG A 48 -1.53 13.21 -43.99
N ASP A 49 -2.26 12.49 -44.84
CA ASP A 49 -3.18 11.46 -44.40
C ASP A 49 -2.38 10.29 -43.79
N ALA A 50 -1.29 9.84 -44.44
CA ALA A 50 -0.37 8.84 -43.89
C ALA A 50 0.29 9.28 -42.56
N ARG A 51 0.66 10.56 -42.43
CA ARG A 51 1.19 11.09 -41.17
C ARG A 51 0.15 11.09 -40.04
N THR A 52 -1.09 11.44 -40.36
CA THR A 52 -2.18 11.46 -39.38
C THR A 52 -2.49 10.04 -38.89
N GLU A 53 -2.59 9.10 -39.83
CA GLU A 53 -2.77 7.67 -39.53
C GLU A 53 -1.64 7.14 -38.64
N ARG A 54 -0.37 7.43 -38.98
CA ARG A 54 0.78 7.08 -38.14
C ARG A 54 0.66 7.66 -36.73
N ASP A 55 0.40 8.96 -36.62
CA ASP A 55 0.32 9.63 -35.32
C ASP A 55 -0.83 9.08 -34.46
N ASP A 56 -1.95 8.68 -35.07
CA ASP A 56 -3.09 8.05 -34.40
C ASP A 56 -2.76 6.62 -33.94
N VAL A 57 -2.11 5.82 -34.79
CA VAL A 57 -1.62 4.47 -34.43
C VAL A 57 -0.63 4.54 -33.26
N LEU A 58 0.35 5.44 -33.33
CA LEU A 58 1.33 5.62 -32.25
C LEU A 58 0.66 6.05 -30.94
N ARG A 59 -0.34 6.93 -31.01
CA ARG A 59 -1.09 7.37 -29.82
C ARG A 59 -1.87 6.21 -29.22
N ASP A 60 -2.58 5.43 -30.03
CA ASP A 60 -3.36 4.29 -29.58
C ASP A 60 -2.45 3.21 -28.95
N CYS A 61 -1.33 2.88 -29.59
CA CYS A 61 -0.35 1.95 -29.04
C CYS A 61 0.16 2.42 -27.65
N ARG A 62 0.51 3.71 -27.50
CA ARG A 62 0.94 4.25 -26.20
C ARG A 62 -0.16 4.13 -25.15
N GLN A 63 -1.40 4.41 -25.51
CA GLN A 63 -2.54 4.28 -24.59
C GLN A 63 -2.76 2.83 -24.16
N GLN A 64 -2.64 1.88 -25.08
CA GLN A 64 -2.76 0.46 -24.79
C GLN A 64 -1.63 -0.04 -23.87
N ILE A 65 -0.37 0.37 -24.13
CA ILE A 65 0.77 0.05 -23.26
C ILE A 65 0.55 0.61 -21.85
N ALA A 66 0.16 1.88 -21.73
CA ALA A 66 -0.09 2.51 -20.43
C ALA A 66 -1.22 1.80 -19.64
N ARG A 67 -2.28 1.33 -20.32
CA ARG A 67 -3.34 0.54 -19.68
C ARG A 67 -2.82 -0.81 -19.16
N ALA A 68 -1.99 -1.49 -19.94
CA ALA A 68 -1.39 -2.77 -19.52
C ALA A 68 -0.40 -2.60 -18.37
N GLU A 69 0.41 -1.54 -18.37
CA GLU A 69 1.28 -1.17 -17.24
C GLU A 69 0.48 -0.87 -15.97
N ASN A 70 -0.62 -0.12 -16.10
CA ASN A 70 -1.51 0.17 -14.98
C ASN A 70 -2.14 -1.12 -14.41
N ALA A 71 -2.55 -2.07 -15.25
CA ALA A 71 -3.08 -3.35 -14.78
C ALA A 71 -2.07 -4.11 -13.89
N VAL A 72 -0.78 -4.11 -14.25
CA VAL A 72 0.29 -4.69 -13.40
C VAL A 72 0.41 -3.95 -12.07
N ALA A 73 0.40 -2.61 -12.11
CA ALA A 73 0.51 -1.77 -10.92
C ALA A 73 -0.68 -1.97 -9.95
N ILE A 74 -1.90 -2.12 -10.46
CA ILE A 74 -3.11 -2.38 -9.66
C ILE A 74 -2.97 -3.70 -8.89
N VAL A 75 -2.52 -4.77 -9.54
CA VAL A 75 -2.32 -6.07 -8.89
C VAL A 75 -1.28 -5.97 -7.77
N GLU A 76 -0.17 -5.28 -8.02
CA GLU A 76 0.86 -5.07 -7.00
C GLU A 76 0.35 -4.23 -5.82
N GLN A 77 -0.36 -3.14 -6.09
CA GLN A 77 -0.91 -2.28 -5.05
C GLN A 77 -1.94 -3.02 -4.17
N GLN A 78 -2.85 -3.78 -4.79
CA GLN A 78 -3.86 -4.56 -4.07
C GLN A 78 -3.20 -5.61 -3.17
N GLY A 79 -2.23 -6.37 -3.70
CA GLY A 79 -1.49 -7.36 -2.91
C GLY A 79 -0.71 -6.73 -1.75
N GLN A 80 -0.07 -5.58 -1.97
CA GLN A 80 0.61 -4.85 -0.90
C GLN A 80 -0.35 -4.38 0.21
N GLN A 81 -1.53 -3.87 -0.15
CA GLN A 81 -2.54 -3.45 0.82
C GLN A 81 -3.03 -4.62 1.67
N GLU A 82 -3.31 -5.76 1.05
CA GLU A 82 -3.77 -6.95 1.76
C GLU A 82 -2.69 -7.52 2.69
N ILE A 83 -1.44 -7.62 2.21
CA ILE A 83 -0.30 -8.03 3.04
C ILE A 83 -0.12 -7.07 4.23
N GLN A 84 -0.26 -5.77 4.01
CA GLN A 84 -0.13 -4.78 5.06
C GLN A 84 -1.24 -4.91 6.12
N ALA A 85 -2.50 -5.08 5.69
CA ALA A 85 -3.62 -5.32 6.60
C ALA A 85 -3.43 -6.60 7.44
N LEU A 86 -2.89 -7.67 6.85
CA LEU A 86 -2.54 -8.88 7.59
C LEU A 86 -1.39 -8.67 8.59
N ARG A 87 -0.38 -7.88 8.22
CA ARG A 87 0.73 -7.52 9.12
C ARG A 87 0.27 -6.69 10.31
N GLU A 88 -0.64 -5.76 10.09
CA GLU A 88 -1.24 -4.94 11.14
C GLU A 88 -2.04 -5.81 12.11
N LYS A 89 -2.91 -6.69 11.60
CA LYS A 89 -3.63 -7.68 12.44
C LYS A 89 -2.66 -8.55 13.24
N ARG A 90 -1.55 -9.00 12.63
CA ARG A 90 -0.53 -9.80 13.33
C ARG A 90 0.14 -8.99 14.44
N GLN A 91 0.44 -7.72 14.20
CA GLN A 91 1.06 -6.85 15.19
C GLN A 91 0.11 -6.59 16.37
N GLU A 92 -1.18 -6.41 16.09
CA GLU A 92 -2.20 -6.28 17.13
C GLU A 92 -2.27 -7.54 18.00
N GLN A 93 -2.27 -8.74 17.41
CA GLN A 93 -2.26 -9.99 18.18
C GLN A 93 -1.00 -10.20 19.04
N ARG A 94 0.13 -9.57 18.67
CA ARG A 94 1.39 -9.64 19.42
C ARG A 94 1.49 -8.58 20.52
N ARG A 95 0.59 -7.60 20.55
CA ARG A 95 0.60 -6.57 21.57
C ARG A 95 0.22 -7.17 22.92
N GLU A 96 1.06 -6.99 23.92
CA GLU A 96 0.74 -7.35 25.29
C GLU A 96 -0.11 -6.23 25.90
N VAL A 97 -1.31 -6.59 26.33
CA VAL A 97 -2.28 -5.72 27.01
C VAL A 97 -2.74 -6.42 28.28
N ALA A 98 -2.97 -5.64 29.33
CA ALA A 98 -3.40 -6.18 30.63
C ALA A 98 -4.79 -6.84 30.55
N GLY A 99 -5.64 -6.36 29.64
CA GLY A 99 -7.03 -6.80 29.50
C GLY A 99 -7.95 -6.18 30.54
N ASP A 100 -9.16 -6.72 30.63
CA ASP A 100 -10.21 -6.20 31.50
C ASP A 100 -9.87 -6.38 32.99
N HIS A 101 -10.42 -5.50 33.82
CA HIS A 101 -10.28 -5.59 35.27
C HIS A 101 -11.19 -6.71 35.82
N LEU A 102 -10.61 -7.65 36.55
CA LEU A 102 -11.32 -8.81 37.10
C LEU A 102 -11.64 -8.66 38.59
N GLY A 103 -10.79 -7.97 39.36
CA GLY A 103 -11.06 -7.73 40.78
C GLY A 103 -9.90 -7.10 41.55
N THR A 104 -10.18 -6.69 42.78
CA THR A 104 -9.21 -6.07 43.70
C THR A 104 -9.31 -6.66 45.10
N LEU A 105 -8.16 -6.94 45.72
CA LEU A 105 -8.04 -7.28 47.13
C LEU A 105 -6.86 -6.55 47.76
N GLY A 106 -7.17 -5.49 48.52
CA GLY A 106 -6.17 -4.60 49.11
C GLY A 106 -5.21 -4.04 48.06
N GLU A 107 -3.94 -4.42 48.15
CA GLU A 107 -2.89 -4.00 47.21
C GLU A 107 -2.87 -4.80 45.91
N LEU A 108 -3.60 -5.91 45.80
CA LEU A 108 -3.63 -6.72 44.58
C LEU A 108 -4.77 -6.29 43.67
N VAL A 109 -4.45 -6.02 42.41
CA VAL A 109 -5.41 -5.70 41.35
C VAL A 109 -5.21 -6.69 40.22
N LEU A 110 -6.21 -7.53 39.97
CA LEU A 110 -6.17 -8.58 38.95
C LEU A 110 -6.82 -8.08 37.66
N HIS A 111 -6.08 -8.22 36.56
CA HIS A 111 -6.59 -8.10 35.18
C HIS A 111 -6.53 -9.45 34.47
N GLU A 112 -7.11 -9.54 33.28
CA GLU A 112 -7.12 -10.78 32.47
C GLU A 112 -5.74 -11.38 32.20
N HIS A 113 -4.70 -10.55 32.02
CA HIS A 113 -3.36 -10.99 31.61
C HIS A 113 -2.24 -10.59 32.58
N VAL A 114 -2.54 -9.73 33.56
CA VAL A 114 -1.56 -9.16 34.49
C VAL A 114 -2.13 -9.07 35.90
N LEU A 115 -1.32 -9.40 36.90
CA LEU A 115 -1.57 -9.08 38.30
C LEU A 115 -0.72 -7.87 38.68
N TYR A 116 -1.37 -6.79 39.10
CA TYR A 116 -0.71 -5.62 39.66
C TYR A 116 -0.62 -5.73 41.17
N ILE A 117 0.56 -5.44 41.71
CA ILE A 117 0.78 -5.20 43.14
C ILE A 117 0.95 -3.70 43.31
N MET A 118 -0.01 -3.06 43.95
CA MET A 118 -0.04 -1.63 44.22
C MET A 118 0.84 -1.28 45.42
N HIS A 119 1.16 0.00 45.57
CA HIS A 119 1.80 0.49 46.79
C HIS A 119 0.80 0.52 47.95
N GLY A 120 1.19 -0.03 49.10
CA GLY A 120 0.41 0.12 50.33
C GLY A 120 0.32 1.58 50.77
N ALA A 121 -0.91 2.10 50.88
CA ALA A 121 -1.14 3.42 51.45
C ALA A 121 -1.26 3.32 52.98
N ARG A 122 -0.60 4.24 53.70
CA ARG A 122 -0.92 4.50 55.11
C ARG A 122 -2.29 5.19 55.17
N ASP A 123 -3.06 4.95 56.23
CA ASP A 123 -4.38 5.57 56.43
C ASP A 123 -4.29 7.10 56.18
N GLY A 124 -4.96 7.58 55.13
CA GLY A 124 -5.02 9.00 54.75
C GLY A 124 -4.12 9.46 53.59
N GLN A 125 -3.33 8.58 52.95
CA GLN A 125 -2.58 8.91 51.72
C GLN A 125 -3.29 8.39 50.45
N GLU A 126 -3.26 9.18 49.38
CA GLU A 126 -3.65 8.73 48.04
C GLU A 126 -2.70 7.61 47.58
N VAL A 127 -3.28 6.48 47.16
CA VAL A 127 -2.53 5.37 46.57
C VAL A 127 -1.96 5.84 45.22
N PRO A 128 -0.63 5.74 44.98
CA PRO A 128 -0.04 6.03 43.68
C PRO A 128 -0.74 5.25 42.56
N ALA A 129 -1.04 5.92 41.44
CA ALA A 129 -1.70 5.28 40.30
C ALA A 129 -0.84 4.21 39.62
N GLU A 130 0.49 4.25 39.80
CA GLU A 130 1.42 3.27 39.23
C GLU A 130 1.62 2.05 40.15
N PRO A 131 1.56 0.83 39.60
CA PRO A 131 1.79 -0.39 40.37
C PRO A 131 3.25 -0.51 40.78
N ARG A 132 3.51 -1.04 41.99
CA ARG A 132 4.85 -1.44 42.43
C ARG A 132 5.41 -2.56 41.57
N PHE A 133 4.57 -3.54 41.24
CA PHE A 133 4.90 -4.62 40.32
C PHE A 133 3.77 -4.88 39.33
N ALA A 134 4.13 -5.14 38.08
CA ALA A 134 3.26 -5.67 37.05
C ALA A 134 3.72 -7.10 36.72
N LEU A 135 2.99 -8.08 37.24
CA LEU A 135 3.34 -9.49 37.09
C LEU A 135 2.50 -10.11 35.97
N PRO A 136 3.10 -10.56 34.86
CA PRO A 136 2.39 -11.35 33.87
C PRO A 136 1.80 -12.60 34.54
N LEU A 137 0.57 -12.98 34.19
CA LEU A 137 -0.02 -14.21 34.74
C LEU A 137 0.68 -15.49 34.26
N GLN A 138 1.48 -15.39 33.19
CA GLN A 138 2.25 -16.51 32.67
C GLN A 138 3.27 -17.02 33.71
N GLY A 139 3.08 -18.26 34.15
CA GLY A 139 3.95 -18.91 35.14
C GLY A 139 3.76 -18.39 36.56
N LEU A 140 2.71 -17.61 36.82
CA LEU A 140 2.35 -17.13 38.14
C LEU A 140 1.59 -18.22 38.92
N HIS A 141 1.98 -18.41 40.18
CA HIS A 141 1.31 -19.29 41.11
C HIS A 141 0.86 -18.48 42.33
N ALA A 142 -0.41 -18.62 42.71
CA ALA A 142 -0.97 -17.98 43.89
C ALA A 142 -1.44 -19.05 44.88
N GLU A 143 -1.08 -18.87 46.15
CA GLU A 143 -1.42 -19.78 47.24
C GLU A 143 -1.88 -18.97 48.45
N ARG A 144 -3.00 -19.38 49.07
CA ARG A 144 -3.38 -18.88 50.40
C ARG A 144 -2.49 -19.55 51.42
N VAL A 145 -1.84 -18.75 52.25
CA VAL A 145 -1.02 -19.23 53.36
C VAL A 145 -1.62 -18.73 54.65
N GLU A 146 -1.96 -19.67 55.52
CA GLU A 146 -2.48 -19.38 56.85
C GLU A 146 -1.32 -19.23 57.84
N SER A 147 -1.32 -18.15 58.62
CA SER A 147 -0.45 -17.97 59.77
C SER A 147 -1.28 -17.55 60.97
N ARG A 148 -0.76 -17.79 62.19
CA ARG A 148 -1.48 -17.75 63.47
C ARG A 148 -2.53 -16.63 63.62
N ASP A 149 -2.24 -15.44 63.10
CA ASP A 149 -3.10 -14.27 63.23
C ASP A 149 -3.52 -13.65 61.88
N LEU A 150 -3.05 -14.19 60.74
CA LEU A 150 -3.14 -13.55 59.41
C LEU A 150 -3.24 -14.55 58.26
N ASP A 151 -4.14 -14.26 57.33
CA ASP A 151 -4.18 -14.88 56.01
C ASP A 151 -3.30 -14.09 55.03
N PHE A 152 -2.47 -14.79 54.25
CA PHE A 152 -1.63 -14.22 53.21
C PHE A 152 -1.99 -14.81 51.85
N ILE A 153 -1.86 -14.00 50.80
CA ILE A 153 -1.71 -14.52 49.44
C ILE A 153 -0.23 -14.46 49.10
N ARG A 154 0.37 -15.64 48.89
CA ARG A 154 1.71 -15.79 48.37
C ARG A 154 1.64 -15.90 46.85
N VAL A 155 2.39 -15.04 46.17
CA VAL A 155 2.48 -15.04 44.71
C VAL A 155 3.91 -15.37 44.32
N THR A 156 4.09 -16.43 43.52
CA THR A 156 5.39 -16.90 43.03
C THR A 156 5.40 -16.82 41.51
N TRP A 157 6.46 -16.28 40.92
CA TRP A 157 6.65 -16.19 39.46
C TRP A 157 8.11 -16.48 39.10
N PRO A 158 8.47 -16.64 37.81
CA PRO A 158 9.81 -17.10 37.43
C PRO A 158 10.99 -16.24 37.91
N GLN A 159 10.75 -14.97 38.25
CA GLN A 159 11.80 -14.02 38.63
C GLN A 159 11.82 -13.77 40.15
N GLY A 160 10.88 -14.33 40.93
CA GLY A 160 10.81 -14.08 42.37
C GLY A 160 9.50 -14.51 43.04
N GLN A 161 9.35 -14.10 44.30
CA GLN A 161 8.18 -14.37 45.11
C GLN A 161 7.86 -13.12 45.94
N GLU A 162 6.57 -12.84 46.10
CA GLU A 162 6.03 -11.81 47.00
C GLU A 162 4.91 -12.40 47.86
N SER A 163 4.63 -11.76 48.98
CA SER A 163 3.57 -12.21 49.88
C SER A 163 2.85 -10.99 50.47
N CYS A 164 1.53 -10.93 50.24
CA CYS A 164 0.68 -9.86 50.72
C CYS A 164 -0.15 -10.35 51.90
N ALA A 165 -0.07 -9.67 53.04
CA ALA A 165 -0.80 -9.99 54.25
C ALA A 165 -2.16 -9.29 54.29
N TYR A 166 -3.21 -10.00 54.67
CA TYR A 166 -4.57 -9.45 54.74
C TYR A 166 -5.14 -9.56 56.15
N THR A 167 -5.01 -8.48 56.91
CA THR A 167 -5.43 -8.38 58.31
C THR A 167 -6.92 -8.07 58.48
N ARG A 168 -7.54 -7.40 57.49
CA ARG A 168 -8.91 -6.86 57.55
C ARG A 168 -9.94 -7.66 56.71
N HIS A 169 -9.50 -8.69 56.00
CA HIS A 169 -10.36 -9.51 55.14
C HIS A 169 -10.60 -10.88 55.78
N GLY A 170 -11.81 -11.43 55.61
CA GLY A 170 -12.12 -12.77 56.09
C GLY A 170 -11.46 -13.85 55.23
N THR A 171 -11.19 -15.01 55.83
CA THR A 171 -10.53 -16.16 55.17
C THR A 171 -11.18 -16.55 53.85
N GLN A 172 -12.52 -16.57 53.80
CA GLN A 172 -13.26 -16.87 52.58
C GLN A 172 -12.95 -15.89 51.45
N THR A 173 -12.84 -14.59 51.74
CA THR A 173 -12.54 -13.56 50.72
C THR A 173 -11.13 -13.74 50.15
N VAL A 174 -10.17 -14.11 51.01
CA VAL A 174 -8.79 -14.37 50.59
C VAL A 174 -8.71 -15.64 49.73
N GLU A 175 -9.45 -16.68 50.11
CA GLU A 175 -9.56 -17.93 49.34
C GLU A 175 -10.24 -17.70 47.98
N ASP A 176 -11.36 -16.98 47.95
CA ASP A 176 -12.10 -16.66 46.72
C ASP A 176 -11.22 -15.87 45.74
N PHE A 177 -10.48 -14.87 46.23
CA PHE A 177 -9.56 -14.09 45.39
C PHE A 177 -8.37 -14.93 44.91
N THR A 178 -7.83 -15.82 45.74
CA THR A 178 -6.79 -16.77 45.33
C THR A 178 -7.27 -17.69 44.21
N ASN A 179 -8.50 -18.22 44.35
CA ASN A 179 -9.15 -19.04 43.33
C ASN A 179 -9.41 -18.24 42.03
N GLN A 180 -9.75 -16.96 42.15
CA GLN A 180 -9.90 -16.06 41.01
C GLN A 180 -8.58 -15.86 40.26
N ILE A 181 -7.46 -15.64 40.97
CA ILE A 181 -6.11 -15.56 40.36
C ILE A 181 -5.77 -16.88 39.65
N CYS A 182 -5.98 -18.02 40.30
CA CYS A 182 -5.72 -19.34 39.69
C CYS A 182 -6.56 -19.59 38.43
N THR A 183 -7.80 -19.12 38.41
CA THR A 183 -8.68 -19.21 37.24
C THR A 183 -8.21 -18.29 36.12
N ALA A 184 -7.85 -17.05 36.44
CA ALA A 184 -7.31 -16.10 35.46
C ALA A 184 -5.99 -16.61 34.84
N VAL A 185 -5.09 -17.20 35.63
CA VAL A 185 -3.84 -17.82 35.12
C VAL A 185 -4.13 -18.92 34.10
N LYS A 186 -5.11 -19.79 34.37
CA LYS A 186 -5.51 -20.85 33.41
C LYS A 186 -6.11 -20.27 32.14
N GLN A 187 -6.93 -19.24 32.26
CA GLN A 187 -7.56 -18.56 31.12
C GLN A 187 -6.52 -17.82 30.26
N ASP A 188 -5.60 -17.07 30.88
CA ASP A 188 -4.49 -16.40 30.18
C ASP A 188 -3.63 -17.40 29.39
N GLY A 189 -3.34 -18.58 29.97
CA GLY A 189 -2.64 -19.64 29.26
C GLY A 189 -3.37 -20.10 27.98
N ALA A 190 -4.69 -20.31 28.07
CA ALA A 190 -5.50 -20.67 26.91
C ALA A 190 -5.59 -19.54 25.87
N ASP A 191 -5.70 -18.29 26.32
CA ASP A 191 -5.73 -17.12 25.45
C ASP A 191 -4.41 -16.90 24.70
N ARG A 192 -3.28 -17.08 25.38
CA ARG A 192 -1.95 -17.02 24.74
C ARG A 192 -1.81 -18.11 23.69
N ALA A 193 -2.24 -19.34 23.96
CA ALA A 193 -2.22 -20.42 22.98
C ALA A 193 -3.07 -20.05 21.73
N ARG A 194 -4.30 -19.56 21.94
CA ARG A 194 -5.17 -19.08 20.84
C ARG A 194 -4.55 -17.93 20.06
N ARG A 195 -3.90 -16.97 20.73
CA ARG A 195 -3.18 -15.87 20.06
C ARG A 195 -2.02 -16.38 19.22
N GLN A 196 -1.26 -17.35 19.73
CA GLN A 196 -0.15 -17.96 18.97
C GLN A 196 -0.65 -18.68 17.72
N GLU A 197 -1.74 -19.44 17.82
CA GLU A 197 -2.39 -20.07 16.66
C GLU A 197 -2.83 -19.01 15.62
N ARG A 198 -3.51 -17.95 16.06
CA ARG A 198 -3.92 -16.83 15.17
C ARG A 198 -2.75 -16.13 14.52
N VAL A 199 -1.65 -15.92 15.25
CA VAL A 199 -0.42 -15.34 14.69
C VAL A 199 0.15 -16.25 13.59
N ALA A 200 0.18 -17.57 13.82
CA ALA A 200 0.64 -18.54 12.83
C ALA A 200 -0.28 -18.58 11.59
N GLU A 201 -1.59 -18.51 11.78
CA GLU A 201 -2.59 -18.40 10.70
C GLU A 201 -2.37 -17.13 9.86
N LEU A 202 -2.18 -15.97 10.51
CA LEU A 202 -1.89 -14.71 9.83
C LEU A 202 -0.57 -14.77 9.04
N GLU A 203 0.46 -15.43 9.58
CA GLU A 203 1.73 -15.64 8.86
C GLU A 203 1.57 -16.58 7.65
N ALA A 204 0.77 -17.63 7.77
CA ALA A 204 0.38 -18.45 6.63
C ALA A 204 -0.38 -17.63 5.58
N GLY A 205 -1.35 -16.81 6.00
CA GLY A 205 -2.11 -15.91 5.13
C GLY A 205 -1.23 -14.92 4.38
N ILE A 206 -0.25 -14.29 5.06
CA ILE A 206 0.73 -13.39 4.42
C ILE A 206 1.50 -14.13 3.32
N ARG A 207 1.99 -15.35 3.59
CA ARG A 207 2.73 -16.15 2.60
C ARG A 207 1.87 -16.52 1.39
N THR A 208 0.61 -16.91 1.63
CA THR A 208 -0.35 -17.24 0.57
C THR A 208 -0.64 -16.02 -0.30
N CYS A 209 -0.96 -14.87 0.31
CA CYS A 209 -1.23 -13.62 -0.41
C CYS A 209 0.00 -13.15 -1.21
N GLN A 210 1.22 -13.29 -0.66
CA GLN A 210 2.46 -13.01 -1.40
C GLN A 210 2.62 -13.91 -2.63
N ALA A 211 2.40 -15.21 -2.49
CA ALA A 211 2.52 -16.15 -3.60
C ALA A 211 1.47 -15.89 -4.68
N GLU A 212 0.23 -15.60 -4.28
CA GLU A 212 -0.85 -15.27 -5.21
C GLU A 212 -0.62 -13.95 -5.95
N THR A 213 -0.22 -12.90 -5.22
CA THR A 213 0.15 -11.60 -5.80
C THR A 213 1.28 -11.76 -6.81
N ALA A 214 2.33 -12.53 -6.47
CA ALA A 214 3.45 -12.79 -7.37
C ALA A 214 3.00 -13.54 -8.64
N ARG A 215 2.10 -14.54 -8.50
CA ARG A 215 1.53 -15.27 -9.63
C ARG A 215 0.74 -14.35 -10.56
N LEU A 216 -0.18 -13.56 -10.01
CA LEU A 216 -1.03 -12.64 -10.76
C LEU A 216 -0.21 -11.53 -11.45
N LYS A 217 0.79 -10.98 -10.73
CA LYS A 217 1.72 -9.99 -11.30
C LYS A 217 2.48 -10.58 -12.49
N ALA A 218 3.03 -11.78 -12.35
CA ALA A 218 3.75 -12.45 -13.44
C ALA A 218 2.85 -12.72 -14.65
N GLU A 219 1.57 -13.06 -14.45
CA GLU A 219 0.61 -13.25 -15.53
C GLU A 219 0.25 -11.93 -16.24
N ALA A 220 0.05 -10.85 -15.48
CA ALA A 220 -0.20 -9.52 -16.00
C ALA A 220 1.00 -8.99 -16.79
N GLU A 221 2.22 -9.19 -16.28
CA GLU A 221 3.47 -8.83 -16.97
C GLU A 221 3.65 -9.60 -18.28
N ARG A 222 3.42 -10.92 -18.29
CA ARG A 222 3.45 -11.69 -19.55
C ARG A 222 2.44 -11.20 -20.57
N SER A 223 1.25 -10.81 -20.11
CA SER A 223 0.18 -10.29 -20.98
C SER A 223 0.55 -8.91 -21.55
N ARG A 224 1.11 -8.01 -20.71
CA ARG A 224 1.68 -6.73 -21.13
C ARG A 224 2.79 -6.94 -22.16
N ASP A 225 3.72 -7.84 -21.92
CA ASP A 225 4.88 -8.03 -22.81
C ASP A 225 4.46 -8.58 -24.18
N LYS A 226 3.49 -9.52 -24.21
CA LYS A 226 2.87 -9.98 -25.46
C LYS A 226 2.19 -8.84 -26.21
N LEU A 227 1.45 -7.99 -25.51
CA LEU A 227 0.80 -6.82 -26.10
C LEU A 227 1.83 -5.85 -26.68
N VAL A 228 2.83 -5.44 -25.89
CA VAL A 228 3.92 -4.55 -26.33
C VAL A 228 4.59 -5.11 -27.57
N HIS A 229 4.93 -6.41 -27.57
CA HIS A 229 5.54 -7.06 -28.73
C HIS A 229 4.65 -6.99 -29.97
N SER A 230 3.34 -7.25 -29.84
CA SER A 230 2.39 -7.14 -30.95
C SER A 230 2.27 -5.71 -31.49
N LEU A 231 2.26 -4.71 -30.59
CA LEU A 231 2.15 -3.30 -30.94
C LEU A 231 3.39 -2.79 -31.66
N LEU A 232 4.60 -3.30 -31.35
CA LEU A 232 5.82 -2.94 -32.09
C LEU A 232 5.70 -3.23 -33.59
N THR A 233 5.09 -4.36 -33.96
CA THR A 233 4.85 -4.68 -35.38
C THR A 233 3.86 -3.70 -36.01
N VAL A 234 2.81 -3.31 -35.29
CA VAL A 234 1.83 -2.32 -35.76
C VAL A 234 2.48 -0.94 -35.94
N GLN A 235 3.32 -0.51 -34.99
CA GLN A 235 4.06 0.74 -35.06
C GLN A 235 5.01 0.76 -36.25
N ARG A 236 5.81 -0.30 -36.44
CA ARG A 236 6.73 -0.42 -37.58
C ARG A 236 6.00 -0.30 -38.91
N ARG A 237 4.86 -0.99 -39.05
CA ARG A 237 4.04 -0.89 -40.27
C ARG A 237 3.58 0.55 -40.53
N ALA A 238 3.09 1.25 -39.51
CA ALA A 238 2.68 2.64 -39.65
C ALA A 238 3.85 3.59 -39.99
N GLU A 239 5.06 3.30 -39.48
CA GLU A 239 6.29 4.01 -39.85
C GLU A 239 6.69 3.74 -41.32
N ASP A 240 6.63 2.48 -41.76
CA ASP A 240 6.94 2.07 -43.14
C ASP A 240 5.94 2.66 -44.14
N ASP A 241 4.65 2.68 -43.81
CA ASP A 241 3.60 3.29 -44.62
C ASP A 241 3.81 4.81 -44.77
N TRP A 242 4.19 5.48 -43.67
CA TRP A 242 4.56 6.90 -43.71
C TRP A 242 5.83 7.16 -44.52
N ALA A 243 6.87 6.32 -44.37
CA ALA A 243 8.11 6.42 -45.13
C ALA A 243 7.86 6.22 -46.64
N THR A 244 6.98 5.28 -46.99
CA THR A 244 6.57 5.03 -48.38
C THR A 244 5.83 6.25 -48.95
N ALA A 245 4.91 6.85 -48.18
CA ALA A 245 4.22 8.06 -48.59
C ALA A 245 5.17 9.26 -48.76
N LEU A 246 6.20 9.35 -47.91
CA LEU A 246 7.24 10.38 -48.00
C LEU A 246 8.11 10.19 -49.26
N ALA A 247 8.56 8.97 -49.56
CA ALA A 247 9.33 8.67 -50.75
C ALA A 247 8.55 8.93 -52.05
N ARG A 248 7.24 8.63 -52.06
CA ARG A 248 6.34 8.98 -53.17
C ARG A 248 6.24 10.50 -53.35
N TRP A 249 6.05 11.24 -52.26
CA TRP A 249 6.05 12.70 -52.28
C TRP A 249 7.34 13.28 -52.86
N GLU A 250 8.50 12.73 -52.51
CA GLU A 250 9.78 13.18 -53.06
C GLU A 250 9.92 12.88 -54.56
N THR A 251 9.48 11.71 -55.00
CA THR A 251 9.46 11.33 -56.42
C THR A 251 8.50 12.21 -57.24
N ASP A 252 7.30 12.51 -56.71
CA ASP A 252 6.30 13.34 -57.38
C ASP A 252 6.81 14.77 -57.58
N LYS A 253 7.52 15.33 -56.59
CA LYS A 253 8.20 16.64 -56.71
C LYS A 253 9.27 16.62 -57.80
N ALA A 254 10.13 15.59 -57.82
CA ALA A 254 11.23 15.49 -58.77
C ALA A 254 10.74 15.35 -60.23
N THR A 255 9.61 14.66 -60.42
CA THR A 255 9.00 14.46 -61.75
C THR A 255 8.34 15.73 -62.28
N ASP A 256 7.82 16.62 -61.42
CA ASP A 256 7.30 17.95 -61.82
C ASP A 256 8.43 18.95 -62.18
N HIS A 257 9.70 18.60 -61.92
CA HIS A 257 10.90 19.39 -62.28
C HIS A 257 11.63 18.91 -63.53
N SER A 258 11.25 17.74 -64.08
CA SER A 258 11.82 17.16 -65.30
C SER A 258 10.97 17.50 -66.52
#